data_AF-A0A665TT23-F1
#
_entry.id   AF-A0A665TT23-F1
#
_cell.length_a   1.000
_cell.length_b   1.000
_cell.length_c   1.000
_cell.angle_alpha   90.00
_cell.angle_beta   90.00
_cell.angle_gamma   90.00
#
_symmetry.space_group_name_H-M   'P 1'
#
loop_
_entity.id
_entity.type
_entity.pdbx_description
1 polymer ?
#
loop_
_entity_poly.entity_id
_entity_poly.type
_entity_poly.pdbx_seq_one_letter_code
_entity_poly.pdbx_strand_id
1 'polypeptide(L)'
;PSGLGFTSCSNPDFSSLPADEHFVDKYQIELINRVSNVDEILDELLQKKVIIRQKYAFIRSQKTSYDKMRELFPCLEAGEDCKDIFYEILTRLEKYLISDLQKKK
;
A
#
# COMPACT_ATOMS: atom_id res chain seq x y z
N PRO A 1 -49.97 21.33 4.18
CA PRO A 1 -48.74 20.94 4.89
C PRO A 1 -48.45 19.43 4.72
N SER A 2 -47.71 19.09 3.67
CA SER A 2 -47.13 17.76 3.46
C SER A 2 -45.83 17.97 2.68
N GLY A 3 -44.82 18.48 3.41
CA GLY A 3 -43.43 18.47 2.95
C GLY A 3 -42.71 17.30 3.60
N LEU A 4 -41.45 17.12 3.19
CA LEU A 4 -40.48 16.06 3.50
C LEU A 4 -40.58 14.90 2.50
N GLY A 5 -39.69 14.73 1.52
CA GLY A 5 -38.37 15.32 1.31
C GLY A 5 -37.45 14.20 0.83
N PHE A 6 -37.13 14.20 -0.47
CA PHE A 6 -36.00 13.45 -0.99
C PHE A 6 -34.73 13.98 -0.33
N THR A 7 -33.94 13.12 0.31
CA THR A 7 -32.47 13.03 0.28
C THR A 7 -31.96 12.38 1.55
N SER A 8 -31.22 11.29 1.40
CA SER A 8 -30.00 11.09 2.17
C SER A 8 -29.12 10.10 1.41
N CYS A 9 -28.42 10.63 0.41
CA CYS A 9 -27.15 10.08 -0.02
C CYS A 9 -26.10 10.65 0.93
N SER A 10 -25.56 9.80 1.80
CA SER A 10 -24.30 10.04 2.51
C SER A 10 -23.76 8.68 2.96
N ASN A 11 -22.98 8.06 2.08
CA ASN A 11 -21.89 7.22 2.53
C ASN A 11 -20.91 8.13 3.31
N PRO A 12 -20.45 7.76 4.50
CA PRO A 12 -19.11 8.12 4.93
C PRO A 12 -18.17 7.07 4.29
N ASP A 13 -17.68 7.27 3.07
CA ASP A 13 -16.46 8.00 2.72
C ASP A 13 -15.45 8.23 3.86
N PHE A 14 -14.26 7.70 3.58
CA PHE A 14 -12.94 8.16 3.99
C PHE A 14 -12.49 7.98 5.45
N SER A 15 -11.62 6.98 5.59
CA SER A 15 -10.35 7.06 6.34
C SER A 15 -10.41 7.67 7.73
N SER A 16 -10.52 6.76 8.71
CA SER A 16 -10.13 7.03 10.08
C SER A 16 -8.74 7.69 10.11
N LEU A 17 -8.67 8.81 10.82
CA LEU A 17 -7.54 9.73 10.92
C LEU A 17 -6.21 9.06 11.31
N PRO A 18 -5.06 9.60 10.86
CA PRO A 18 -3.75 8.98 10.99
C PRO A 18 -3.23 9.13 12.43
N ALA A 19 -3.44 8.09 13.24
CA ALA A 19 -2.59 7.87 14.41
C ALA A 19 -1.41 7.02 13.94
N ASP A 20 -0.23 7.65 13.83
CA ASP A 20 1.02 7.07 13.32
C ASP A 20 1.04 6.78 11.81
N GLU A 21 1.43 7.78 11.02
CA GLU A 21 1.77 7.61 9.61
C GLU A 21 2.98 6.67 9.50
N HIS A 22 2.72 5.40 9.16
CA HIS A 22 3.75 4.38 9.04
C HIS A 22 4.79 4.81 7.99
N PHE A 23 6.05 4.40 8.16
CA PHE A 23 7.13 4.75 7.24
C PHE A 23 6.78 4.48 5.78
N VAL A 24 6.07 3.38 5.55
CA VAL A 24 5.58 2.93 4.24
C VAL A 24 4.63 3.95 3.62
N ASP A 25 3.65 4.46 4.37
CA ASP A 25 2.73 5.52 3.92
C ASP A 25 3.47 6.84 3.65
N LYS A 26 4.31 7.27 4.60
CA LYS A 26 5.06 8.52 4.49
C LYS A 26 5.91 8.60 3.22
N TYR A 27 6.59 7.49 2.88
CA TYR A 27 7.45 7.40 1.71
C TYR A 27 6.81 6.65 0.55
N GLN A 28 5.48 6.52 0.51
CA GLN A 28 4.77 5.77 -0.52
C GLN A 28 5.20 6.18 -1.92
N ILE A 29 5.23 7.48 -2.22
CA ILE A 29 5.60 8.00 -3.55
C ILE A 29 7.05 7.64 -3.90
N GLU A 30 7.97 7.79 -2.95
CA GLU A 30 9.38 7.47 -3.14
C GLU A 30 9.58 5.97 -3.36
N LEU A 31 8.87 5.15 -2.61
CA LEU A 31 8.85 3.69 -2.78
C LEU A 31 8.28 3.32 -4.14
N ILE A 32 7.12 3.84 -4.55
CA ILE A 32 6.52 3.53 -5.86
C ILE A 32 7.47 3.90 -7.01
N ASN A 33 8.17 5.03 -6.90
CA ASN A 33 9.00 5.55 -7.99
C ASN A 33 10.39 4.89 -8.05
N ARG A 34 10.99 4.60 -6.89
CA ARG A 34 12.35 4.03 -6.82
C ARG A 34 12.40 2.52 -6.76
N VAL A 35 11.36 1.86 -6.24
CA VAL A 35 11.31 0.39 -6.19
C VAL A 35 11.04 -0.11 -7.61
N SER A 36 12.06 -0.71 -8.22
CA SER A 36 11.91 -1.40 -9.51
C SER A 36 11.54 -2.88 -9.31
N ASN A 37 12.00 -3.49 -8.22
CA ASN A 37 11.85 -4.91 -7.90
C ASN A 37 10.50 -5.25 -7.26
N VAL A 38 9.40 -4.69 -7.81
CA VAL A 38 8.05 -4.88 -7.27
C VAL A 38 7.61 -6.34 -7.38
N ASP A 39 8.00 -7.04 -8.45
CA ASP A 39 7.67 -8.45 -8.64
C ASP A 39 8.25 -9.35 -7.53
N GLU A 40 9.48 -9.07 -7.07
CA GLU A 40 10.10 -9.81 -5.95
C GLU A 40 9.40 -9.51 -4.62
N ILE A 41 9.08 -8.24 -4.37
CA ILE A 41 8.34 -7.85 -3.16
C ILE A 41 6.95 -8.49 -3.15
N LEU A 42 6.27 -8.50 -4.31
CA LEU A 42 4.95 -9.10 -4.45
C LEU A 42 4.96 -10.61 -4.19
N ASP A 43 6.02 -11.29 -4.62
CA ASP A 43 6.20 -12.73 -4.39
C ASP A 43 6.40 -13.05 -2.90
N GLU A 44 7.26 -12.29 -2.21
CA GLU A 44 7.46 -12.41 -0.76
C GLU A 44 6.16 -12.13 0.01
N LEU A 45 5.38 -11.12 -0.40
CA LEU A 45 4.08 -10.83 0.21
C LEU A 45 3.06 -11.95 0.00
N LEU A 46 3.06 -12.59 -1.17
CA LEU A 46 2.22 -13.75 -1.44
C LEU A 46 2.64 -14.95 -0.58
N GLN A 47 3.95 -15.19 -0.45
CA GLN A 47 4.49 -16.26 0.39
C GLN A 47 4.14 -16.07 1.87
N LYS A 48 4.25 -14.83 2.36
CA LYS A 48 3.84 -14.44 3.72
C LYS A 48 2.32 -14.34 3.90
N LYS A 49 1.53 -14.61 2.86
CA LYS A 49 0.06 -14.57 2.84
C LYS A 49 -0.53 -13.21 3.21
N VAL A 50 0.23 -12.13 2.98
CA VAL A 50 -0.24 -10.74 3.16
C VAL A 50 -1.26 -10.40 2.08
N ILE A 51 -1.01 -10.87 0.86
CA ILE A 51 -1.92 -10.72 -0.28
C ILE A 51 -2.45 -12.07 -0.74
N ILE A 52 -3.69 -12.08 -1.21
CA ILE A 52 -4.31 -13.28 -1.79
C ILE A 52 -3.89 -13.45 -3.26
N ARG A 53 -3.93 -14.69 -3.77
CA ARG A 53 -3.57 -15.01 -5.17
C ARG A 53 -4.32 -14.15 -6.20
N GLN A 54 -5.59 -13.87 -5.97
CA GLN A 54 -6.39 -13.05 -6.89
C GLN A 54 -5.83 -11.63 -7.01
N LYS A 55 -5.44 -11.04 -5.88
CA LYS A 55 -4.86 -9.69 -5.83
C LYS A 55 -3.44 -9.68 -6.37
N TYR A 56 -2.64 -10.70 -6.05
CA TYR A 56 -1.32 -10.93 -6.65
C TYR A 56 -1.40 -10.98 -8.18
N ALA A 57 -2.31 -11.78 -8.75
CA ALA A 57 -2.44 -11.91 -10.20
C ALA A 57 -2.85 -10.57 -10.85
N PHE A 58 -3.76 -9.84 -10.20
CA PHE A 58 -4.18 -8.52 -10.66
C PHE A 58 -3.02 -7.52 -10.68
N ILE A 59 -2.28 -7.42 -9.57
CA ILE A 59 -1.13 -6.51 -9.45
C ILE A 59 -0.03 -6.94 -10.43
N ARG A 60 0.32 -8.23 -10.49
CA ARG A 60 1.33 -8.76 -11.41
C ARG A 60 0.97 -8.53 -12.88
N SER A 61 -0.31 -8.46 -13.21
CA SER A 61 -0.79 -8.16 -14.57
C SER A 61 -0.63 -6.68 -14.97
N GLN A 62 -0.26 -5.78 -14.05
CA GLN A 62 -0.04 -4.38 -14.37
C GLN A 62 1.18 -4.18 -15.27
N LYS A 63 1.10 -3.16 -16.13
CA LYS A 63 2.10 -2.86 -17.16
C LYS A 63 3.42 -2.31 -16.60
N THR A 64 3.34 -1.52 -15.54
CA THR A 64 4.50 -0.81 -14.99
C THR A 64 4.65 -1.09 -13.50
N SER A 65 5.90 -1.15 -13.02
CA SER A 65 6.21 -1.32 -11.60
C SER A 65 5.55 -0.23 -10.74
N TYR A 66 5.41 0.98 -11.27
CA TYR A 66 4.68 2.08 -10.65
C TYR A 66 3.23 1.70 -10.33
N ASP A 67 2.49 1.20 -11.32
CA ASP A 67 1.07 0.87 -11.15
C ASP A 67 0.90 -0.35 -10.24
N LYS A 68 1.82 -1.33 -10.35
CA LYS A 68 1.89 -2.47 -9.43
C LYS A 68 1.98 -2.03 -7.97
N MET A 69 2.93 -1.15 -7.67
CA MET A 69 3.12 -0.65 -6.31
C MET A 69 1.92 0.16 -5.85
N ARG A 70 1.40 1.07 -6.68
CA ARG A 70 0.25 1.90 -6.34
C ARG A 70 -0.99 1.06 -5.95
N GLU A 71 -1.24 -0.05 -6.64
CA GLU A 71 -2.34 -0.98 -6.31
C GLU A 71 -2.03 -1.89 -5.09
N LEU A 72 -0.75 -2.05 -4.74
CA LEU A 72 -0.33 -2.85 -3.60
C LEU A 72 -0.53 -2.12 -2.26
N PHE A 73 -0.25 -0.81 -2.21
CA PHE A 73 -0.42 0.02 -1.01
C PHE A 73 -1.78 -0.11 -0.32
N PRO A 74 -2.93 -0.01 -1.01
CA PRO A 74 -4.23 -0.17 -0.36
C PRO A 74 -4.45 -1.57 0.22
N CYS A 75 -3.72 -2.59 -0.24
CA CYS A 75 -3.74 -3.91 0.40
C CYS A 75 -2.98 -3.93 1.72
N LEU A 76 -1.95 -3.10 1.85
CA LEU A 76 -1.15 -2.95 3.08
C LEU A 76 -1.83 -2.02 4.08
N GLU A 77 -2.64 -1.06 3.62
CA GLU A 77 -3.41 -0.16 4.47
C GLU A 77 -4.51 -0.88 5.28
N ALA A 78 -4.89 -2.09 4.86
CA ALA A 78 -5.87 -2.92 5.55
C ALA A 78 -5.39 -3.49 6.91
N GLY A 79 -4.09 -3.45 7.22
CA GLY A 79 -3.56 -3.95 8.50
C GLY A 79 -2.12 -3.53 8.78
N GLU A 80 -1.82 -3.21 10.04
CA GLU A 80 -0.49 -2.76 10.48
C GLU A 80 0.58 -3.85 10.28
N ASP A 81 0.25 -5.12 10.56
CA ASP A 81 1.12 -6.27 10.30
C ASP A 81 1.57 -6.37 8.84
N CYS A 82 0.70 -5.99 7.90
CA CYS A 82 1.01 -5.99 6.48
C CYS A 82 2.10 -4.96 6.16
N LYS A 83 2.04 -3.78 6.79
CA LYS A 83 3.01 -2.70 6.62
C LYS A 83 4.36 -3.08 7.22
N ASP A 84 4.38 -3.74 8.37
CA ASP A 84 5.59 -4.25 9.01
C ASP A 84 6.29 -5.30 8.13
N ILE A 85 5.54 -6.29 7.65
CA ILE A 85 6.06 -7.32 6.75
C ILE A 85 6.60 -6.69 5.45
N PHE A 86 5.87 -5.73 4.88
CA PHE A 86 6.30 -5.04 3.68
C PHE A 86 7.59 -4.25 3.91
N TYR A 87 7.70 -3.56 5.05
CA TYR A 87 8.90 -2.85 5.45
C TYR A 87 10.10 -3.79 5.64
N GLU A 88 9.89 -4.97 6.24
CA GLU A 88 10.93 -6.00 6.36
C GLU A 88 11.42 -6.45 4.98
N ILE A 89 10.51 -6.74 4.04
CA ILE A 89 10.85 -7.15 2.67
C ILE A 89 11.63 -6.04 1.95
N LEU A 90 11.16 -4.80 2.04
CA LEU A 90 11.87 -3.65 1.47
C LEU A 90 13.25 -3.48 2.08
N THR A 91 13.41 -3.70 3.38
CA THR A 91 14.72 -3.62 4.03
C THR A 91 15.65 -4.74 3.56
N ARG A 92 15.13 -5.90 3.16
CA ARG A 92 15.93 -7.01 2.62
C ARG A 92 16.32 -6.80 1.16
N LEU A 93 15.37 -6.41 0.31
CA LEU A 93 15.57 -6.25 -1.14
C LEU A 93 16.17 -4.88 -1.48
N GLU A 94 15.63 -3.83 -0.89
CA GLU A 94 15.87 -2.42 -1.19
C GLU A 94 16.52 -1.70 0.01
N LYS A 95 17.47 -2.37 0.69
CA LYS A 95 18.15 -1.84 1.89
C LYS A 95 18.73 -0.43 1.71
N TYR A 96 19.25 -0.16 0.51
CA TYR A 96 19.84 1.13 0.16
C TYR A 96 18.77 2.22 0.06
N LEU A 97 17.63 1.90 -0.57
CA LEU A 97 16.48 2.79 -0.64
C LEU A 97 15.95 3.10 0.75
N ILE A 98 15.73 2.07 1.59
CA ILE A 98 15.25 2.27 2.96
C ILE A 98 16.22 3.13 3.76
N SER A 99 17.53 2.87 3.65
CA SER A 99 18.54 3.70 4.32
C SER A 99 18.53 5.16 3.83
N ASP A 100 18.31 5.41 2.54
CA ASP A 100 18.20 6.77 1.98
C ASP A 100 16.95 7.49 2.52
N LEU A 101 15.81 6.79 2.52
CA LEU A 101 14.53 7.30 3.01
C LEU A 101 14.54 7.55 4.52
N GLN A 102 15.17 6.68 5.31
CA GLN A 102 15.35 6.87 6.76
C GLN A 102 16.21 8.09 7.09
N LYS A 103 17.21 8.41 6.26
CA LYS A 103 18.05 9.60 6.44
C LYS A 103 17.34 10.90 6.06
N LYS A 104 16.27 10.82 5.27
CA LYS A 104 15.40 11.96 4.92
C LYS A 104 14.34 12.27 5.98
N LYS A 105 14.41 11.66 7.17
CA LYS A 105 13.41 11.84 8.23
C LYS A 105 13.55 13.18 8.95
#